data_AF-A0AAU5I6W6-F1
#
_entry.id   AF-A0AAU5I6W6-F1
#
_cell.length_a   1.000
_cell.length_b   1.000
_cell.length_c   1.000
_cell.angle_alpha   90.00
_cell.angle_beta   90.00
_cell.angle_gamma   90.00
#
_symmetry.space_group_name_H-M   'P 1'
#
loop_
_entity.id
_entity.type
_entity.pdbx_description
1 polymer ?
#
loop_
_entity_poly.entity_id
_entity_poly.type
_entity_poly.pdbx_seq_one_letter_code
_entity_poly.pdbx_strand_id
1 'polypeptide(L)'
;MAALARESDGTGPVDFCIPCNPYFPTPAMFDEMAARLREIITYYPSSADTITAELCNLLQLPPSCVAMGNGSTELITWIDHLMVRESLAIPVPTFGRWTDQPMETGKRVDMFPLQESSGFALDLTQYAEFIRKRNTKVAVICNPNNPDGGFIHKQALVQFMDAMADLDLIIIDESFLEFADAEVEPSVVQEAMLRPNVVVLRSLGKNFGLHGIRFGYLVANPALAGRIRSMLPKWNLNAFAEHVVFILKEHGAEYAQSLQQVRRDRLDMASHLSALPGLTVYPSQGNFLFVRLPVGAEGTVVRDRMLTEHRILVRECGNKIGSSSRFLRLVVRPQTDVRRLVSGMEQVLYGTRRGAAVPELGTGTNYSSGTAAVDRLVGATNGAGMQNLAAQALGTGTSGVGIPMPVPMQVPMPVPAAAQMPMQPQPVPMQVPQPQPVPQPQQPQPQPQFEPMVAAAQVQQMPMQMSQQMPQQQPYGVPAPAPAPMPPQGPTPTGVPARNGLTAAQVRGATSPNGMQNLAPAPATGWPNAQAQAQSWPNAAGMGQAG
;
A
#
# COMPACT_ATOMS: atom_id res chain seq x y z
N MET A 1 12.71 -3.52 14.46
CA MET A 1 12.07 -2.50 15.31
C MET A 1 11.59 -3.07 16.63
N ALA A 2 10.45 -3.76 16.73
CA ALA A 2 9.97 -4.25 18.04
C ALA A 2 11.00 -5.12 18.82
N ALA A 3 11.78 -5.97 18.14
CA ALA A 3 12.91 -6.68 18.76
C ALA A 3 14.03 -5.72 19.21
N LEU A 4 14.64 -4.97 18.27
CA LEU A 4 15.72 -4.00 18.54
C LEU A 4 15.38 -2.91 19.59
N ALA A 5 14.10 -2.56 19.76
CA ALA A 5 13.66 -1.62 20.79
C ALA A 5 13.56 -2.28 22.19
N ARG A 6 13.20 -3.57 22.26
CA ARG A 6 13.20 -4.37 23.50
C ARG A 6 14.61 -4.70 24.01
N GLU A 7 15.62 -4.59 23.15
CA GLU A 7 17.03 -4.87 23.42
C GLU A 7 17.86 -3.61 23.80
N SER A 8 17.19 -2.49 24.12
CA SER A 8 17.86 -1.21 24.41
C SER A 8 17.25 -0.50 25.62
N ASP A 9 18.03 0.40 26.24
CA ASP A 9 17.68 1.21 27.42
C ASP A 9 16.61 2.27 27.13
N GLY A 10 15.45 1.86 26.63
CA GLY A 10 14.33 2.72 26.23
C GLY A 10 14.53 3.54 24.94
N THR A 11 15.76 3.63 24.40
CA THR A 11 16.08 4.37 23.18
C THR A 11 16.57 3.47 22.04
N GLY A 12 15.61 2.98 21.26
CA GLY A 12 15.85 2.25 20.02
C GLY A 12 16.54 3.12 18.94
N PRO A 13 17.04 2.50 17.86
CA PRO A 13 17.65 3.22 16.75
C PRO A 13 16.63 4.13 16.03
N VAL A 14 17.11 5.23 15.44
CA VAL A 14 16.27 6.13 14.62
C VAL A 14 15.99 5.46 13.28
N ASP A 15 14.71 5.36 12.91
CA ASP A 15 14.26 4.61 11.73
C ASP A 15 14.00 5.52 10.53
N PHE A 16 14.91 5.48 9.54
CA PHE A 16 14.74 6.05 8.20
C PHE A 16 14.37 4.97 7.16
N CYS A 17 14.09 3.73 7.57
CA CYS A 17 13.69 2.63 6.70
C CYS A 17 12.20 2.58 6.42
N ILE A 18 11.35 2.64 7.45
CA ILE A 18 9.90 2.34 7.34
C ILE A 18 9.10 3.62 7.08
N PRO A 19 8.43 3.78 5.91
CA PRO A 19 7.74 5.03 5.58
C PRO A 19 6.54 5.30 6.48
N CYS A 20 6.69 6.20 7.44
CA CYS A 20 5.67 6.62 8.40
C CYS A 20 5.37 8.12 8.29
N ASN A 21 4.18 8.52 8.69
CA ASN A 21 3.95 9.88 9.18
C ASN A 21 4.41 9.93 10.65
N PRO A 22 5.44 10.73 11.01
CA PRO A 22 5.92 10.83 12.39
C PRO A 22 5.10 11.80 13.25
N TYR A 23 4.08 12.47 12.67
CA TYR A 23 3.27 13.50 13.32
C TYR A 23 1.79 13.10 13.49
N PHE A 24 1.44 11.86 13.13
CA PHE A 24 0.11 11.31 13.32
C PHE A 24 0.21 9.82 13.69
N PRO A 25 -0.60 9.31 14.63
CA PRO A 25 -1.56 10.02 15.47
C PRO A 25 -0.87 11.00 16.43
N THR A 26 -1.65 11.92 17.03
CA THR A 26 -1.14 12.79 18.09
C THR A 26 -0.97 11.99 19.40
N PRO A 27 -0.19 12.47 20.39
CA PRO A 27 -0.09 11.82 21.70
C PRO A 27 -1.46 11.61 22.37
N ALA A 28 -2.37 12.58 22.28
CA ALA A 28 -3.71 12.48 22.84
C ALA A 28 -4.55 11.35 22.20
N MET A 29 -4.39 11.09 20.90
CA MET A 29 -5.03 9.95 20.23
C MET A 29 -4.46 8.60 20.71
N PHE A 30 -3.18 8.54 21.07
CA PHE A 30 -2.61 7.35 21.71
C PHE A 30 -3.16 7.15 23.13
N ASP A 31 -3.37 8.23 23.88
CA ASP A 31 -3.99 8.18 25.21
C ASP A 31 -5.46 7.72 25.14
N GLU A 32 -6.23 8.16 24.12
CA GLU A 32 -7.60 7.66 23.89
C GLU A 32 -7.61 6.16 23.55
N MET A 33 -6.76 5.72 22.60
CA MET A 33 -6.59 4.30 22.27
C MET A 33 -6.19 3.46 23.50
N ALA A 34 -5.34 4.00 24.38
CA ALA A 34 -4.94 3.34 25.61
C ALA A 34 -6.10 3.24 26.62
N ALA A 35 -6.89 4.32 26.78
CA ALA A 35 -8.06 4.34 27.64
C ALA A 35 -9.14 3.33 27.19
N ARG A 36 -9.31 3.15 25.87
CA ARG A 36 -10.27 2.19 25.28
C ARG A 36 -9.68 0.81 24.99
N LEU A 37 -8.41 0.55 25.32
CA LEU A 37 -7.71 -0.69 24.99
C LEU A 37 -8.49 -1.95 25.38
N ARG A 38 -9.10 -1.98 26.57
CA ARG A 38 -9.89 -3.12 27.04
C ARG A 38 -11.12 -3.40 26.16
N GLU A 39 -11.80 -2.37 25.69
CA GLU A 39 -12.94 -2.49 24.78
C GLU A 39 -12.46 -3.05 23.42
N ILE A 40 -11.44 -2.42 22.85
CA ILE A 40 -10.88 -2.75 21.53
C ILE A 40 -10.41 -4.22 21.45
N ILE A 41 -9.81 -4.78 22.52
CA ILE A 41 -9.31 -6.17 22.50
C ILE A 41 -10.32 -7.23 22.93
N THR A 42 -11.48 -6.87 23.47
CA THR A 42 -12.46 -7.84 24.00
C THR A 42 -13.67 -8.06 23.11
N TYR A 43 -14.01 -7.10 22.25
CA TYR A 43 -15.09 -7.22 21.28
C TYR A 43 -14.58 -7.63 19.89
N TYR A 44 -15.42 -8.36 19.16
CA TYR A 44 -15.25 -8.44 17.70
C TYR A 44 -15.52 -7.06 17.09
N PRO A 45 -14.80 -6.69 16.03
CA PRO A 45 -15.11 -5.47 15.30
C PRO A 45 -16.50 -5.53 14.67
N SER A 46 -17.05 -4.36 14.37
CA SER A 46 -18.24 -4.18 13.55
C SER A 46 -18.12 -4.87 12.19
N SER A 47 -19.25 -5.02 11.50
CA SER A 47 -19.24 -5.59 10.15
C SER A 47 -18.34 -4.78 9.20
N ALA A 48 -17.72 -5.45 8.23
CA ALA A 48 -16.90 -4.79 7.23
C ALA A 48 -17.69 -3.71 6.47
N ASP A 49 -19.00 -3.91 6.25
CA ASP A 49 -19.89 -2.92 5.62
C ASP A 49 -20.05 -1.67 6.50
N THR A 50 -20.15 -1.82 7.82
CA THR A 50 -20.22 -0.70 8.79
C THR A 50 -18.94 0.13 8.76
N ILE A 51 -17.78 -0.52 8.83
CA ILE A 51 -16.47 0.15 8.82
C ILE A 51 -16.21 0.80 7.45
N THR A 52 -16.62 0.13 6.37
CA THR A 52 -16.55 0.68 5.00
C THR A 52 -17.44 1.90 4.86
N ALA A 53 -18.67 1.89 5.39
CA ALA A 53 -19.57 3.03 5.33
C ALA A 53 -19.02 4.27 6.05
N GLU A 54 -18.47 4.12 7.26
CA GLU A 54 -17.88 5.25 8.01
C GLU A 54 -16.66 5.83 7.28
N LEU A 55 -15.73 4.99 6.78
CA LEU A 55 -14.61 5.49 5.97
C LEU A 55 -15.09 6.13 4.65
N CYS A 56 -16.09 5.55 3.99
CA CYS A 56 -16.61 6.08 2.74
C CYS A 56 -17.30 7.44 2.91
N ASN A 57 -17.94 7.67 4.06
CA ASN A 57 -18.48 8.97 4.44
C ASN A 57 -17.35 10.01 4.60
N LEU A 58 -16.25 9.66 5.25
CA LEU A 58 -15.06 10.52 5.35
C LEU A 58 -14.41 10.83 4.00
N LEU A 59 -14.31 9.83 3.12
CA LEU A 59 -13.66 9.95 1.80
C LEU A 59 -14.59 10.48 0.70
N GLN A 60 -15.88 10.68 0.99
CA GLN A 60 -16.92 11.01 -0.01
C GLN A 60 -16.94 10.03 -1.20
N LEU A 61 -16.88 8.73 -0.89
CA LEU A 61 -16.93 7.63 -1.86
C LEU A 61 -18.19 6.77 -1.68
N PRO A 62 -18.73 6.13 -2.74
CA PRO A 62 -19.79 5.12 -2.59
C PRO A 62 -19.23 3.83 -1.98
N PRO A 63 -19.82 3.27 -0.90
CA PRO A 63 -19.35 2.01 -0.30
C PRO A 63 -19.31 0.82 -1.27
N SER A 64 -20.20 0.80 -2.27
CA SER A 64 -20.22 -0.22 -3.33
C SER A 64 -18.93 -0.26 -4.15
N CYS A 65 -18.20 0.85 -4.25
CA CYS A 65 -16.95 1.01 -5.00
C CYS A 65 -15.69 0.69 -4.19
N VAL A 66 -15.79 0.42 -2.89
CA VAL A 66 -14.64 0.25 -1.99
C VAL A 66 -14.53 -1.19 -1.48
N ALA A 67 -13.31 -1.73 -1.42
CA ALA A 67 -13.03 -2.98 -0.70
C ALA A 67 -11.85 -2.78 0.26
N MET A 68 -12.01 -3.21 1.51
CA MET A 68 -11.09 -2.92 2.61
C MET A 68 -10.32 -4.16 3.05
N GLY A 69 -9.02 -4.03 3.32
CA GLY A 69 -8.17 -5.15 3.71
C GLY A 69 -7.14 -4.82 4.78
N ASN A 70 -6.39 -5.84 5.20
CA ASN A 70 -5.33 -5.79 6.21
C ASN A 70 -4.03 -5.09 5.72
N GLY A 71 -4.21 -3.88 5.18
CA GLY A 71 -3.22 -3.16 4.39
C GLY A 71 -3.27 -3.54 2.90
N SER A 72 -2.72 -2.67 2.06
CA SER A 72 -2.73 -2.87 0.61
C SER A 72 -2.11 -4.20 0.16
N THR A 73 -1.16 -4.76 0.91
CA THR A 73 -0.54 -6.07 0.62
C THR A 73 -1.55 -7.22 0.52
N GLU A 74 -2.57 -7.28 1.39
CA GLU A 74 -3.64 -8.30 1.30
C GLU A 74 -4.45 -8.12 0.01
N LEU A 75 -4.72 -6.87 -0.37
CA LEU A 75 -5.45 -6.52 -1.58
C LEU A 75 -4.64 -6.81 -2.86
N ILE A 76 -3.31 -6.61 -2.84
CA ILE A 76 -2.41 -7.01 -3.94
C ILE A 76 -2.52 -8.53 -4.17
N THR A 77 -2.52 -9.33 -3.09
CA THR A 77 -2.70 -10.78 -3.17
C THR A 77 -4.06 -11.16 -3.80
N TRP A 78 -5.16 -10.52 -3.38
CA TRP A 78 -6.48 -10.81 -3.97
C TRP A 78 -6.62 -10.32 -5.41
N ILE A 79 -6.06 -9.17 -5.78
CA ILE A 79 -6.02 -8.69 -7.17
C ILE A 79 -5.25 -9.70 -8.05
N ASP A 80 -4.10 -10.18 -7.58
CA ASP A 80 -3.30 -11.17 -8.29
C ASP A 80 -4.02 -12.52 -8.47
N HIS A 81 -4.72 -13.02 -7.45
CA HIS A 81 -5.45 -14.29 -7.56
C HIS A 81 -6.74 -14.21 -8.38
N LEU A 82 -7.41 -13.04 -8.44
CA LEU A 82 -8.77 -12.93 -8.97
C LEU A 82 -8.84 -12.19 -10.31
N MET A 83 -7.96 -11.22 -10.54
CA MET A 83 -8.05 -10.32 -11.69
C MET A 83 -6.92 -10.49 -12.70
N VAL A 84 -5.75 -10.94 -12.25
CA VAL A 84 -4.63 -11.23 -13.14
C VAL A 84 -4.66 -12.71 -13.57
N ARG A 85 -4.61 -12.97 -14.88
CA ARG A 85 -4.58 -14.34 -15.43
C ARG A 85 -3.20 -14.74 -15.94
N GLU A 86 -2.65 -13.96 -16.87
CA GLU A 86 -1.47 -14.35 -17.64
C GLU A 86 -0.22 -13.55 -17.29
N SER A 87 -0.34 -12.22 -17.23
CA SER A 87 0.81 -11.32 -17.28
C SER A 87 0.54 -9.91 -16.76
N LEU A 88 1.55 -9.29 -16.16
CA LEU A 88 1.55 -7.87 -15.79
C LEU A 88 2.84 -7.18 -16.26
N ALA A 89 2.72 -5.91 -16.66
CA ALA A 89 3.83 -5.04 -16.94
C ALA A 89 4.10 -4.15 -15.73
N ILE A 90 5.35 -4.07 -15.26
CA ILE A 90 5.69 -3.38 -14.00
C ILE A 90 6.94 -2.52 -14.21
N PRO A 91 6.88 -1.20 -13.98
CA PRO A 91 8.05 -0.33 -13.90
C PRO A 91 8.98 -0.77 -12.76
N VAL A 92 10.29 -0.81 -13.01
CA VAL A 92 11.32 -1.14 -12.00
C VAL A 92 12.41 -0.06 -11.96
N PRO A 93 12.87 0.38 -10.79
CA PRO A 93 12.58 -0.15 -9.46
C PRO A 93 11.20 0.27 -8.92
N THR A 94 10.54 -0.63 -8.19
CA THR A 94 9.25 -0.34 -7.53
C THR A 94 9.11 -1.08 -6.19
N PHE A 95 7.90 -1.17 -5.64
CA PHE A 95 7.59 -1.96 -4.46
C PHE A 95 7.54 -3.44 -4.78
N GLY A 96 8.44 -4.23 -4.18
CA GLY A 96 8.67 -5.64 -4.53
C GLY A 96 7.42 -6.53 -4.56
N ARG A 97 6.39 -6.27 -3.74
CA ARG A 97 5.17 -7.11 -3.81
C ARG A 97 4.52 -7.13 -5.20
N TRP A 98 4.67 -6.06 -5.99
CA TRP A 98 4.19 -6.06 -7.38
C TRP A 98 4.94 -7.06 -8.27
N THR A 99 6.23 -7.31 -8.05
CA THR A 99 7.00 -8.35 -8.76
C THR A 99 6.86 -9.73 -8.12
N ASP A 100 6.91 -9.80 -6.79
CA ASP A 100 7.06 -11.06 -6.05
C ASP A 100 5.76 -11.89 -6.09
N GLN A 101 4.62 -11.26 -5.81
CA GLN A 101 3.29 -11.91 -5.79
C GLN A 101 2.95 -12.63 -7.11
N PRO A 102 3.05 -12.01 -8.30
CA PRO A 102 2.76 -12.70 -9.55
C PRO A 102 3.79 -13.77 -9.92
N MET A 103 5.07 -13.63 -9.52
CA MET A 103 6.05 -14.71 -9.71
C MET A 103 5.74 -15.92 -8.84
N GLU A 104 5.41 -15.71 -7.57
CA GLU A 104 4.98 -16.75 -6.62
C GLU A 104 3.76 -17.54 -7.13
N THR A 105 2.90 -16.90 -7.92
CA THR A 105 1.70 -17.53 -8.52
C THR A 105 1.88 -17.91 -9.99
N GLY A 106 3.12 -17.92 -10.51
CA GLY A 106 3.46 -18.47 -11.82
C GLY A 106 3.10 -17.61 -13.04
N LYS A 107 2.82 -16.32 -12.84
CA LYS A 107 2.45 -15.38 -13.91
C LYS A 107 3.66 -14.71 -14.55
N ARG A 108 3.52 -14.26 -15.80
CA ARG A 108 4.58 -13.55 -16.53
C ARG A 108 4.71 -12.11 -16.03
N VAL A 109 5.89 -11.75 -15.52
CA VAL A 109 6.22 -10.37 -15.12
C VAL A 109 7.08 -9.71 -16.20
N ASP A 110 6.48 -8.76 -16.93
CA ASP A 110 7.13 -7.98 -17.97
C ASP A 110 7.69 -6.67 -17.36
N MET A 111 8.96 -6.66 -17.00
CA MET A 111 9.58 -5.51 -16.31
C MET A 111 9.95 -4.39 -17.28
N PHE A 112 9.57 -3.15 -16.95
CA PHE A 112 9.95 -1.93 -17.68
C PHE A 112 11.00 -1.15 -16.87
N PRO A 113 12.29 -1.14 -17.27
CA PRO A 113 13.34 -0.50 -16.50
C PRO A 113 13.30 1.02 -16.63
N LEU A 114 13.04 1.71 -15.51
CA LEU A 114 13.16 3.15 -15.35
C LEU A 114 14.64 3.55 -15.38
N GLN A 115 14.96 4.62 -16.10
CA GLN A 115 16.35 5.01 -16.35
C GLN A 115 16.84 6.04 -15.32
N GLU A 116 18.02 5.79 -14.71
CA GLU A 116 18.63 6.77 -13.79
C GLU A 116 18.89 8.12 -14.48
N SER A 117 19.27 8.09 -15.76
CA SER A 117 19.54 9.29 -16.57
C SER A 117 18.31 10.19 -16.77
N SER A 118 17.09 9.64 -16.64
CA SER A 118 15.82 10.40 -16.64
C SER A 118 15.29 10.66 -15.22
N GLY A 119 16.11 10.47 -14.18
CA GLY A 119 15.70 10.60 -12.79
C GLY A 119 14.71 9.53 -12.33
N PHE A 120 14.69 8.37 -12.98
CA PHE A 120 13.68 7.30 -12.85
C PHE A 120 12.25 7.71 -13.24
N ALA A 121 12.07 8.78 -14.02
CA ALA A 121 10.75 9.17 -14.53
C ALA A 121 10.13 8.07 -15.43
N LEU A 122 8.85 7.76 -15.20
CA LEU A 122 8.07 6.85 -16.03
C LEU A 122 7.47 7.58 -17.23
N ASP A 123 8.01 7.33 -18.42
CA ASP A 123 7.39 7.73 -19.68
C ASP A 123 6.22 6.77 -19.99
N LEU A 124 4.99 7.28 -19.87
CA LEU A 124 3.76 6.52 -20.12
C LEU A 124 3.60 6.10 -21.59
N THR A 125 4.18 6.83 -22.55
CA THR A 125 4.12 6.50 -23.97
C THR A 125 5.00 5.28 -24.24
N GLN A 126 6.26 5.33 -23.81
CA GLN A 126 7.19 4.20 -23.95
C GLN A 126 6.71 2.97 -23.16
N TYR A 127 6.09 3.18 -21.99
CA TYR A 127 5.51 2.09 -21.21
C TYR A 127 4.27 1.47 -21.88
N ALA A 128 3.40 2.27 -22.49
CA ALA A 128 2.30 1.76 -23.31
C ALA A 128 2.82 0.95 -24.52
N GLU A 129 3.79 1.49 -25.29
CA GLU A 129 4.43 0.78 -26.40
C GLU A 129 5.06 -0.56 -25.95
N PHE A 130 5.72 -0.57 -24.79
CA PHE A 130 6.26 -1.79 -24.19
C PHE A 130 5.16 -2.82 -23.89
N ILE A 131 4.06 -2.42 -23.25
CA ILE A 131 2.90 -3.29 -22.97
C ILE A 131 2.35 -3.89 -24.27
N ARG A 132 2.16 -3.06 -25.31
CA ARG A 132 1.70 -3.51 -26.64
C ARG A 132 2.66 -4.53 -27.26
N LYS A 133 3.95 -4.21 -27.29
CA LYS A 133 5.02 -5.06 -27.86
C LYS A 133 5.16 -6.40 -27.13
N ARG A 134 4.89 -6.44 -25.82
CA ARG A 134 4.91 -7.65 -24.99
C ARG A 134 3.59 -8.42 -24.98
N ASN A 135 2.50 -7.84 -25.53
CA ASN A 135 1.13 -8.35 -25.42
C ASN A 135 0.80 -8.70 -23.95
N THR A 136 1.10 -7.77 -23.06
CA THR A 136 0.87 -7.91 -21.62
C THR A 136 -0.55 -7.46 -21.28
N LYS A 137 -1.22 -8.18 -20.35
CA LYS A 137 -2.65 -8.01 -20.10
C LYS A 137 -2.99 -7.04 -18.97
N VAL A 138 -2.06 -6.82 -18.04
CA VAL A 138 -2.25 -5.93 -16.89
C VAL A 138 -1.14 -4.90 -16.82
N ALA A 139 -1.47 -3.65 -16.50
CA ALA A 139 -0.50 -2.58 -16.21
C ALA A 139 -0.50 -2.25 -14.71
N VAL A 140 0.67 -1.91 -14.16
CA VAL A 140 0.86 -1.50 -12.76
C VAL A 140 1.63 -0.20 -12.72
N ILE A 141 1.08 0.82 -12.06
CA ILE A 141 1.74 2.10 -11.83
C ILE A 141 1.64 2.44 -10.34
N CYS A 142 2.76 2.65 -9.66
CA CYS A 142 2.74 3.26 -8.32
C CYS A 142 2.88 4.77 -8.47
N ASN A 143 2.00 5.56 -7.86
CA ASN A 143 2.04 7.02 -7.94
C ASN A 143 1.69 7.66 -6.58
N PRO A 144 2.64 8.27 -5.85
CA PRO A 144 4.08 8.31 -6.12
C PRO A 144 4.74 6.92 -6.08
N ASN A 145 5.77 6.69 -6.90
CA ASN A 145 6.47 5.41 -6.92
C ASN A 145 7.40 5.23 -5.70
N ASN A 146 7.76 3.98 -5.39
CA ASN A 146 8.64 3.60 -4.30
C ASN A 146 9.71 2.63 -4.84
N PRO A 147 10.97 3.03 -5.00
CA PRO A 147 11.68 3.80 -3.98
C PRO A 147 11.97 5.27 -4.33
N ASP A 148 11.90 5.64 -5.60
CA ASP A 148 12.34 6.95 -6.14
C ASP A 148 11.50 8.13 -5.64
N GLY A 149 10.19 7.95 -5.48
CA GLY A 149 9.26 9.01 -5.09
C GLY A 149 8.68 9.77 -6.28
N GLY A 150 9.00 9.35 -7.51
CA GLY A 150 8.54 9.96 -8.76
C GLY A 150 7.02 9.99 -8.86
N PHE A 151 6.52 11.03 -9.54
CA PHE A 151 5.12 11.39 -9.58
C PHE A 151 4.65 11.68 -11.00
N ILE A 152 3.39 11.34 -11.26
CA ILE A 152 2.71 11.49 -12.53
C ILE A 152 1.42 12.26 -12.27
N HIS A 153 1.22 13.36 -12.99
CA HIS A 153 0.00 14.15 -12.90
C HIS A 153 -1.23 13.34 -13.31
N LYS A 154 -2.35 13.56 -12.60
CA LYS A 154 -3.65 12.92 -12.82
C LYS A 154 -4.08 12.90 -14.29
N GLN A 155 -3.91 14.02 -15.01
CA GLN A 155 -4.29 14.10 -16.42
C GLN A 155 -3.53 13.12 -17.32
N ALA A 156 -2.23 12.90 -17.06
CA ALA A 156 -1.41 11.96 -17.82
C ALA A 156 -1.80 10.50 -17.50
N LEU A 157 -2.13 10.19 -16.24
CA LEU A 157 -2.70 8.90 -15.86
C LEU A 157 -4.05 8.65 -16.54
N VAL A 158 -4.93 9.65 -16.63
CA VAL A 158 -6.22 9.55 -17.35
C VAL A 158 -5.99 9.23 -18.83
N GLN A 159 -5.11 9.96 -19.50
CA GLN A 159 -4.75 9.71 -20.90
C GLN A 159 -4.20 8.29 -21.12
N PHE A 160 -3.37 7.79 -20.20
CA PHE A 160 -2.87 6.41 -20.25
C PHE A 160 -3.99 5.38 -20.03
N MET A 161 -4.90 5.61 -19.07
CA MET A 161 -6.04 4.72 -18.84
C MET A 161 -6.95 4.64 -20.06
N ASP A 162 -7.18 5.75 -20.76
CA ASP A 162 -8.01 5.80 -21.96
C ASP A 162 -7.30 5.13 -23.16
N ALA A 163 -5.99 5.36 -23.33
CA ALA A 163 -5.18 4.72 -24.38
C ALA A 163 -4.95 3.21 -24.16
N MET A 164 -5.18 2.70 -22.96
CA MET A 164 -4.99 1.30 -22.55
C MET A 164 -6.30 0.65 -22.07
N ALA A 165 -7.46 1.19 -22.47
CA ALA A 165 -8.79 0.75 -22.05
C ALA A 165 -9.15 -0.70 -22.43
N ASP A 166 -8.42 -1.32 -23.35
CA ASP A 166 -8.57 -2.72 -23.77
C ASP A 166 -7.71 -3.73 -22.97
N LEU A 167 -6.92 -3.26 -21.98
CA LEU A 167 -6.25 -4.16 -21.02
C LEU A 167 -7.27 -4.84 -20.09
N ASP A 168 -6.97 -6.08 -19.67
CA ASP A 168 -7.75 -6.81 -18.66
C ASP A 168 -7.84 -6.03 -17.35
N LEU A 169 -6.76 -5.31 -16.98
CA LEU A 169 -6.69 -4.50 -15.76
C LEU A 169 -5.60 -3.42 -15.82
N ILE A 170 -5.87 -2.25 -15.25
CA ILE A 170 -4.89 -1.21 -14.92
C ILE A 170 -4.93 -1.01 -13.41
N ILE A 171 -3.78 -1.13 -12.75
CA ILE A 171 -3.66 -0.97 -11.30
C ILE A 171 -2.84 0.28 -10.99
N ILE A 172 -3.42 1.19 -10.21
CA ILE A 172 -2.75 2.39 -9.72
C ILE A 172 -2.57 2.28 -8.20
N ASP A 173 -1.33 2.16 -7.71
CA ASP A 173 -1.01 2.15 -6.28
C ASP A 173 -0.72 3.58 -5.79
N GLU A 174 -1.76 4.21 -5.24
CA GLU A 174 -1.73 5.57 -4.66
C GLU A 174 -1.32 5.57 -3.17
N SER A 175 -0.64 4.51 -2.72
CA SER A 175 -0.15 4.27 -1.35
C SER A 175 0.55 5.42 -0.61
N PHE A 176 1.02 6.44 -1.31
CA PHE A 176 1.77 7.57 -0.75
C PHE A 176 1.21 8.93 -1.18
N LEU A 177 0.06 8.96 -1.86
CA LEU A 177 -0.46 10.14 -2.54
C LEU A 177 -0.86 11.26 -1.58
N GLU A 178 -1.21 10.96 -0.33
CA GLU A 178 -1.54 11.97 0.67
C GLU A 178 -0.33 12.86 1.03
N PHE A 179 0.89 12.39 0.77
CA PHE A 179 2.11 13.19 0.92
C PHE A 179 2.42 14.06 -0.31
N ALA A 180 1.69 13.91 -1.43
CA ALA A 180 1.91 14.72 -2.62
C ALA A 180 1.42 16.17 -2.43
N ASP A 181 2.12 17.11 -3.07
CA ASP A 181 1.83 18.54 -3.15
C ASP A 181 2.02 19.12 -4.57
N ALA A 182 2.35 18.28 -5.56
CA ALA A 182 2.50 18.69 -6.97
C ALA A 182 1.20 19.17 -7.65
N GLU A 183 0.04 18.75 -7.17
CA GLU A 183 -1.27 19.22 -7.63
C GLU A 183 -2.33 19.06 -6.53
N VAL A 184 -3.45 19.79 -6.63
CA VAL A 184 -4.47 19.88 -5.57
C VAL A 184 -5.29 18.59 -5.43
N GLU A 185 -5.67 17.98 -6.54
CA GLU A 185 -6.46 16.74 -6.58
C GLU A 185 -5.73 15.65 -7.40
N PRO A 186 -4.63 15.08 -6.88
CA PRO A 186 -3.77 14.16 -7.65
C PRO A 186 -4.37 12.78 -7.90
N SER A 187 -5.57 12.50 -7.36
CA SER A 187 -6.13 11.15 -7.34
C SER A 187 -7.00 10.81 -8.54
N VAL A 188 -6.84 9.56 -9.00
CA VAL A 188 -7.67 8.90 -10.01
C VAL A 188 -8.74 7.96 -9.41
N VAL A 189 -9.07 8.03 -8.10
CA VAL A 189 -10.16 7.20 -7.51
C VAL A 189 -11.50 7.39 -8.21
N GLN A 190 -11.83 8.61 -8.62
CA GLN A 190 -13.07 8.92 -9.36
C GLN A 190 -13.06 8.24 -10.74
N GLU A 191 -11.92 8.26 -11.42
CA GLU A 191 -11.70 7.65 -12.73
C GLU A 191 -11.82 6.11 -12.68
N ALA A 192 -11.38 5.51 -11.56
CA ALA A 192 -11.44 4.08 -11.29
C ALA A 192 -12.87 3.56 -11.02
N MET A 193 -13.74 4.40 -10.46
CA MET A 193 -15.15 4.05 -10.28
C MET A 193 -15.92 4.00 -11.61
N LEU A 194 -15.48 4.76 -12.61
CA LEU A 194 -16.12 4.87 -13.92
C LEU A 194 -15.62 3.83 -14.94
N ARG A 195 -14.39 3.34 -14.81
CA ARG A 195 -13.77 2.43 -15.80
C ARG A 195 -13.95 0.95 -15.43
N PRO A 196 -14.25 0.05 -16.40
CA PRO A 196 -14.54 -1.35 -16.14
C PRO A 196 -13.32 -2.17 -15.70
N ASN A 197 -12.10 -1.67 -15.97
CA ASN A 197 -10.82 -2.35 -15.84
C ASN A 197 -9.79 -1.59 -14.97
N VAL A 198 -10.18 -0.60 -14.18
CA VAL A 198 -9.24 0.18 -13.34
C VAL A 198 -9.46 -0.13 -11.86
N VAL A 199 -8.36 -0.33 -11.12
CA VAL A 199 -8.34 -0.43 -9.66
C VAL A 199 -7.31 0.53 -9.09
N VAL A 200 -7.70 1.31 -8.08
CA VAL A 200 -6.81 2.18 -7.30
C VAL A 200 -6.61 1.57 -5.92
N LEU A 201 -5.36 1.50 -5.44
CA LEU A 201 -5.00 1.02 -4.11
C LEU A 201 -4.54 2.16 -3.20
N ARG A 202 -4.93 2.10 -1.92
CA ARG A 202 -4.60 3.07 -0.88
C ARG A 202 -4.17 2.38 0.41
N SER A 203 -3.19 2.96 1.11
CA SER A 203 -2.54 2.35 2.27
C SER A 203 -2.52 3.27 3.48
N LEU A 204 -3.54 3.14 4.33
CA LEU A 204 -3.75 3.98 5.51
C LEU A 204 -2.67 3.80 6.60
N GLY A 205 -2.00 2.66 6.65
CA GLY A 205 -0.89 2.44 7.60
C GLY A 205 0.32 3.37 7.42
N LYS A 206 0.46 4.07 6.28
CA LYS A 206 1.64 4.92 5.96
C LYS A 206 1.40 6.37 6.37
N ASN A 207 0.35 6.97 5.81
CA ASN A 207 -0.08 8.35 6.06
C ASN A 207 -0.62 8.57 7.49
N PHE A 208 -1.17 7.54 8.15
CA PHE A 208 -1.53 7.61 9.57
C PHE A 208 -0.42 7.18 10.53
N GLY A 209 0.77 6.76 10.06
CA GLY A 209 1.84 6.27 10.95
C GLY A 209 1.54 4.93 11.67
N LEU A 210 0.40 4.29 11.38
CA LEU A 210 -0.14 3.13 12.10
C LEU A 210 0.06 1.79 11.36
N HIS A 211 1.30 1.46 11.00
CA HIS A 211 1.62 0.24 10.23
C HIS A 211 1.17 -1.05 10.92
N GLY A 212 1.24 -1.06 12.25
CA GLY A 212 0.88 -2.21 13.09
C GLY A 212 -0.61 -2.55 13.07
N ILE A 213 -1.48 -1.57 12.79
CA ILE A 213 -2.95 -1.76 12.72
C ILE A 213 -3.37 -2.51 11.45
N ARG A 214 -2.49 -2.62 10.44
CA ARG A 214 -2.74 -3.35 9.18
C ARG A 214 -4.01 -2.85 8.46
N PHE A 215 -3.94 -1.67 7.83
CA PHE A 215 -5.13 -1.08 7.22
C PHE A 215 -4.89 -0.44 5.84
N GLY A 216 -5.82 -0.66 4.92
CA GLY A 216 -5.81 -0.18 3.55
C GLY A 216 -7.08 -0.54 2.80
N TYR A 217 -7.28 0.06 1.64
CA TYR A 217 -8.48 -0.16 0.82
C TYR A 217 -8.12 -0.05 -0.67
N LEU A 218 -9.03 -0.51 -1.52
CA LEU A 218 -9.04 -0.20 -2.94
C LEU A 218 -10.33 0.51 -3.32
N VAL A 219 -10.27 1.27 -4.41
CA VAL A 219 -11.41 1.89 -5.08
C VAL A 219 -11.45 1.41 -6.52
N ALA A 220 -12.62 0.97 -6.96
CA ALA A 220 -12.89 0.55 -8.33
C ALA A 220 -14.39 0.66 -8.63
N ASN A 221 -14.82 0.37 -9.86
CA ASN A 221 -16.25 0.19 -10.12
C ASN A 221 -16.88 -0.89 -9.21
N PRO A 222 -18.21 -0.87 -8.98
CA PRO A 222 -18.86 -1.79 -8.04
C PRO A 222 -18.67 -3.28 -8.34
N ALA A 223 -18.48 -3.66 -9.61
CA ALA A 223 -18.26 -5.05 -9.99
C ALA A 223 -16.85 -5.52 -9.60
N LEU A 224 -15.80 -4.74 -9.90
CA LEU A 224 -14.43 -5.08 -9.50
C LEU A 224 -14.27 -5.05 -7.97
N ALA A 225 -14.78 -4.01 -7.29
CA ALA A 225 -14.72 -3.92 -5.84
C ALA A 225 -15.52 -5.07 -5.17
N GLY A 226 -16.69 -5.41 -5.71
CA GLY A 226 -17.49 -6.55 -5.27
C GLY A 226 -16.78 -7.89 -5.38
N ARG A 227 -16.03 -8.14 -6.47
CA ARG A 227 -15.23 -9.37 -6.66
C ARG A 227 -14.15 -9.55 -5.59
N ILE A 228 -13.52 -8.46 -5.14
CA ILE A 228 -12.58 -8.51 -4.02
C ILE A 228 -13.33 -8.74 -2.70
N ARG A 229 -14.38 -7.95 -2.43
CA ARG A 229 -15.20 -8.11 -1.20
C ARG A 229 -15.70 -9.54 -0.99
N SER A 230 -16.15 -10.23 -2.05
CA SER A 230 -16.65 -11.61 -1.94
C SER A 230 -15.59 -12.65 -1.54
N MET A 231 -14.30 -12.31 -1.60
CA MET A 231 -13.19 -13.23 -1.30
C MET A 231 -12.45 -12.87 -0.01
N LEU A 232 -12.68 -11.69 0.55
CA LEU A 232 -12.11 -11.29 1.83
C LEU A 232 -12.67 -12.16 2.97
N PRO A 233 -11.84 -12.59 3.94
CA PRO A 233 -12.33 -13.31 5.12
C PRO A 233 -13.37 -12.51 5.91
N LYS A 234 -14.34 -13.20 6.53
CA LYS A 234 -15.19 -12.57 7.55
C LYS A 234 -14.31 -12.09 8.71
N TRP A 235 -14.59 -10.88 9.22
CA TRP A 235 -13.76 -10.20 10.22
C TRP A 235 -12.28 -10.07 9.79
N ASN A 236 -12.02 -9.77 8.51
CA ASN A 236 -10.67 -9.46 8.07
C ASN A 236 -10.15 -8.18 8.74
N LEU A 237 -10.96 -7.12 8.80
CA LEU A 237 -10.63 -5.90 9.54
C LEU A 237 -10.60 -6.17 11.05
N ASN A 238 -9.67 -5.53 11.75
CA ASN A 238 -9.50 -5.66 13.20
C ASN A 238 -10.06 -4.43 13.95
N ALA A 239 -10.32 -4.59 15.25
CA ALA A 239 -10.95 -3.55 16.08
C ALA A 239 -10.10 -2.27 16.25
N PHE A 240 -8.76 -2.34 16.15
CA PHE A 240 -7.94 -1.12 16.12
C PHE A 240 -8.15 -0.33 14.82
N ALA A 241 -8.33 -1.01 13.68
CA ALA A 241 -8.61 -0.36 12.41
C ALA A 241 -9.99 0.31 12.41
N GLU A 242 -11.00 -0.36 12.96
CA GLU A 242 -12.32 0.24 13.21
C GLU A 242 -12.22 1.49 14.09
N HIS A 243 -11.61 1.36 15.27
CA HIS A 243 -11.52 2.48 16.20
C HIS A 243 -10.83 3.70 15.56
N VAL A 244 -9.74 3.49 14.80
CA VAL A 244 -9.10 4.56 14.02
C VAL A 244 -10.04 5.18 13.00
N VAL A 245 -10.81 4.39 12.22
CA VAL A 245 -11.78 4.95 11.26
C VAL A 245 -12.78 5.88 11.94
N PHE A 246 -13.30 5.48 13.10
CA PHE A 246 -14.38 6.20 13.78
C PHE A 246 -13.91 7.51 14.41
N ILE A 247 -12.66 7.60 14.90
CA ILE A 247 -12.11 8.85 15.47
C ILE A 247 -11.57 9.84 14.42
N LEU A 248 -11.34 9.42 13.17
CA LEU A 248 -10.78 10.30 12.12
C LEU A 248 -11.62 11.55 11.85
N LYS A 249 -12.94 11.49 12.01
CA LYS A 249 -13.83 12.66 11.85
C LYS A 249 -13.53 13.78 12.85
N GLU A 250 -12.97 13.43 14.00
CA GLU A 250 -12.69 14.35 15.11
C GLU A 250 -11.28 14.94 15.00
N HIS A 251 -10.36 14.24 14.30
CA HIS A 251 -8.94 14.61 14.15
C HIS A 251 -8.53 15.01 12.72
N GLY A 252 -9.48 15.42 11.88
CA GLY A 252 -9.22 15.79 10.48
C GLY A 252 -8.25 16.98 10.33
N ALA A 253 -8.26 17.92 11.28
CA ALA A 253 -7.39 19.09 11.27
C ALA A 253 -5.92 18.72 11.59
N GLU A 254 -5.71 17.93 12.63
CA GLU A 254 -4.39 17.43 13.04
C GLU A 254 -3.82 16.50 11.96
N TYR A 255 -4.66 15.69 11.32
CA TYR A 255 -4.26 14.89 10.17
C TYR A 255 -3.77 15.76 9.01
N ALA A 256 -4.56 16.76 8.60
CA ALA A 256 -4.16 17.68 7.52
C ALA A 256 -2.86 18.45 7.85
N GLN A 257 -2.73 18.94 9.09
CA GLN A 257 -1.52 19.60 9.59
C GLN A 257 -0.31 18.66 9.56
N SER A 258 -0.47 17.38 9.94
CA SER A 258 0.60 16.38 9.93
C SER A 258 1.16 16.16 8.51
N LEU A 259 0.30 16.12 7.49
CA LEU A 259 0.72 15.98 6.09
C LEU A 259 1.48 17.22 5.60
N GLN A 260 1.00 18.43 5.92
CA GLN A 260 1.71 19.68 5.62
C GLN A 260 3.10 19.72 6.26
N GLN A 261 3.20 19.25 7.51
CA GLN A 261 4.46 19.17 8.24
C GLN A 261 5.44 18.18 7.57
N VAL A 262 5.00 16.98 7.18
CA VAL A 262 5.83 16.02 6.40
C VAL A 262 6.27 16.60 5.06
N ARG A 263 5.39 17.31 4.33
CA ARG A 263 5.74 17.94 3.04
C ARG A 263 6.84 18.99 3.21
N ARG A 264 6.77 19.83 4.26
CA ARG A 264 7.83 20.80 4.58
C ARG A 264 9.15 20.10 4.92
N ASP A 265 9.11 19.12 5.84
CA ASP A 265 10.33 18.42 6.27
C ASP A 265 10.97 17.61 5.14
N ARG A 266 10.20 17.17 4.13
CA ARG A 266 10.74 16.55 2.91
C ARG A 266 11.65 17.51 2.14
N LEU A 267 11.22 18.75 1.96
CA LEU A 267 11.99 19.78 1.25
C LEU A 267 13.24 20.17 2.06
N ASP A 268 13.08 20.39 3.37
CA ASP A 268 14.19 20.70 4.28
C ASP A 268 15.23 19.57 4.32
N MET A 269 14.78 18.31 4.41
CA MET A 269 15.65 17.12 4.39
C MET A 269 16.35 16.94 3.03
N ALA A 270 15.66 17.20 1.92
CA ALA A 270 16.27 17.16 0.58
C ALA A 270 17.36 18.22 0.43
N SER A 271 17.15 19.44 0.96
CA SER A 271 18.14 20.51 1.00
C SER A 271 19.38 20.09 1.80
N HIS A 272 19.19 19.62 3.05
CA HIS A 272 20.31 19.19 3.90
C HIS A 272 21.11 18.01 3.32
N LEU A 273 20.44 17.03 2.69
CA LEU A 273 21.12 15.90 2.06
C LEU A 273 21.86 16.32 0.78
N SER A 274 21.30 17.22 -0.02
CA SER A 274 21.93 17.72 -1.25
C SER A 274 23.21 18.53 -0.99
N ALA A 275 23.42 19.00 0.24
CA ALA A 275 24.64 19.66 0.68
C ALA A 275 25.82 18.70 0.97
N LEU A 276 25.61 17.37 0.95
CA LEU A 276 26.66 16.36 1.14
C LEU A 276 27.41 16.07 -0.17
N PRO A 277 28.75 16.23 -0.24
CA PRO A 277 29.51 16.14 -1.50
C PRO A 277 29.35 14.82 -2.27
N GLY A 278 28.82 14.90 -3.49
CA GLY A 278 28.66 13.75 -4.38
C GLY A 278 27.43 12.87 -4.09
N LEU A 279 26.63 13.21 -3.07
CA LEU A 279 25.31 12.63 -2.89
C LEU A 279 24.35 13.23 -3.93
N THR A 280 23.52 12.40 -4.57
CA THR A 280 22.45 12.86 -5.47
C THR A 280 21.11 12.54 -4.86
N VAL A 281 20.26 13.55 -4.65
CA VAL A 281 18.89 13.40 -4.11
C VAL A 281 17.90 13.54 -5.25
N TYR A 282 16.99 12.56 -5.38
CA TYR A 282 15.94 12.59 -6.41
C TYR A 282 14.68 13.31 -5.87
N PRO A 283 13.98 14.10 -6.70
CA PRO A 283 12.69 14.70 -6.32
C PRO A 283 11.67 13.62 -5.92
N SER A 284 10.84 13.91 -4.92
CA SER A 284 9.87 12.96 -4.39
C SER A 284 8.57 13.64 -4.00
N GLN A 285 7.46 12.93 -4.25
CA GLN A 285 6.12 13.26 -3.78
C GLN A 285 5.62 12.29 -2.70
N GLY A 286 6.42 11.29 -2.30
CA GLY A 286 6.16 10.43 -1.14
C GLY A 286 6.71 11.02 0.17
N ASN A 287 6.66 10.27 1.27
CA ASN A 287 7.29 10.62 2.56
C ASN A 287 8.70 10.04 2.72
N PHE A 288 9.47 9.99 1.63
CA PHE A 288 10.83 9.50 1.60
C PHE A 288 11.59 10.12 0.43
N LEU A 289 12.90 10.12 0.51
CA LEU A 289 13.81 10.54 -0.55
C LEU A 289 14.63 9.35 -1.02
N PHE A 290 14.78 9.21 -2.33
CA PHE A 290 15.74 8.29 -2.92
C PHE A 290 17.06 9.04 -3.11
N VAL A 291 18.17 8.41 -2.75
CA VAL A 291 19.49 9.02 -2.84
C VAL A 291 20.48 8.05 -3.46
N ARG A 292 21.30 8.56 -4.38
CA ARG A 292 22.49 7.86 -4.87
C ARG A 292 23.71 8.37 -4.10
N LEU A 293 24.46 7.41 -3.54
CA LEU A 293 25.71 7.62 -2.83
C LEU A 293 26.85 8.10 -3.76
N PRO A 294 27.89 8.75 -3.20
CA PRO A 294 29.10 9.08 -3.94
C PRO A 294 29.76 7.85 -4.59
N VAL A 295 30.59 8.09 -5.62
CA VAL A 295 31.38 7.04 -6.26
C VAL A 295 32.31 6.39 -5.24
N GLY A 296 32.33 5.05 -5.20
CA GLY A 296 33.12 4.26 -4.24
C GLY A 296 32.42 3.97 -2.90
N ALA A 297 31.24 4.54 -2.64
CA ALA A 297 30.45 4.24 -1.45
C ALA A 297 29.40 3.14 -1.71
N GLU A 298 29.51 2.03 -0.98
CA GLU A 298 28.58 0.90 -1.03
C GLU A 298 27.46 1.04 0.01
N GLY A 299 26.20 0.95 -0.43
CA GLY A 299 25.03 1.20 0.43
C GLY A 299 24.84 0.18 1.55
N THR A 300 25.34 -1.04 1.40
CA THR A 300 25.38 -2.05 2.47
C THR A 300 26.34 -1.64 3.58
N VAL A 301 27.54 -1.18 3.22
CA VAL A 301 28.54 -0.65 4.16
C VAL A 301 28.03 0.61 4.85
N VAL A 302 27.42 1.54 4.11
CA VAL A 302 26.82 2.75 4.69
C VAL A 302 25.68 2.38 5.64
N ARG A 303 24.79 1.45 5.27
CA ARG A 303 23.71 0.95 6.14
C ARG A 303 24.26 0.40 7.45
N ASP A 304 25.25 -0.49 7.38
CA ASP A 304 25.76 -1.19 8.55
C ASP A 304 26.49 -0.23 9.49
N ARG A 305 27.32 0.68 8.95
CA ARG A 305 28.01 1.72 9.73
C ARG A 305 27.04 2.74 10.34
N MET A 306 26.01 3.17 9.61
CA MET A 306 24.98 4.07 10.17
C MET A 306 24.24 3.42 11.36
N LEU A 307 24.02 2.11 11.33
CA LEU A 307 23.42 1.37 12.43
C LEU A 307 24.40 1.21 13.61
N THR A 308 25.63 0.75 13.38
CA THR A 308 26.58 0.42 14.45
C THR A 308 27.23 1.65 15.08
N GLU A 309 27.59 2.66 14.29
CA GLU A 309 28.32 3.87 14.75
C GLU A 309 27.36 4.98 15.21
N HIS A 310 26.15 5.07 14.64
CA HIS A 310 25.22 6.19 14.89
C HIS A 310 23.83 5.79 15.41
N ARG A 311 23.52 4.49 15.47
CA ARG A 311 22.18 3.96 15.81
C ARG A 311 21.07 4.50 14.89
N ILE A 312 21.35 4.58 13.60
CA ILE A 312 20.42 5.04 12.55
C ILE A 312 20.21 3.92 11.53
N LEU A 313 18.96 3.52 11.33
CA LEU A 313 18.57 2.54 10.31
C LEU A 313 18.22 3.25 9.00
N VAL A 314 18.91 2.91 7.91
CA VAL A 314 18.66 3.43 6.57
C VAL A 314 18.31 2.31 5.59
N ARG A 315 17.39 2.52 4.63
CA ARG A 315 16.99 1.47 3.70
C ARG A 315 17.89 1.45 2.46
N GLU A 316 18.88 0.57 2.49
CA GLU A 316 19.63 0.14 1.31
C GLU A 316 18.69 -0.48 0.24
N CYS A 317 18.94 -0.17 -1.04
CA CYS A 317 18.04 -0.48 -2.15
C CYS A 317 18.70 -1.21 -3.34
N GLY A 318 19.94 -1.68 -3.24
CA GLY A 318 20.59 -2.50 -4.28
C GLY A 318 20.01 -3.91 -4.42
N ASN A 319 19.29 -4.40 -3.41
CA ASN A 319 18.45 -5.60 -3.53
C ASN A 319 17.12 -5.39 -4.28
N LYS A 320 16.79 -4.17 -4.71
CA LYS A 320 15.64 -3.94 -5.59
C LYS A 320 16.04 -4.16 -7.04
N ILE A 321 15.21 -4.92 -7.77
CA ILE A 321 15.31 -5.05 -9.22
C ILE A 321 15.23 -3.64 -9.85
N GLY A 322 16.13 -3.33 -10.78
CA GLY A 322 16.23 -1.99 -11.41
C GLY A 322 17.00 -0.95 -10.59
N SER A 323 17.66 -1.33 -9.49
CA SER A 323 18.47 -0.46 -8.64
C SER A 323 19.90 -1.02 -8.50
N SER A 324 20.80 -0.27 -7.87
CA SER A 324 22.18 -0.69 -7.58
C SER A 324 22.57 -0.48 -6.12
N SER A 325 23.69 -1.05 -5.69
CA SER A 325 24.18 -0.96 -4.31
C SER A 325 24.46 0.47 -3.84
N ARG A 326 24.62 1.43 -4.77
CA ARG A 326 24.82 2.85 -4.45
C ARG A 326 23.53 3.58 -4.03
N PHE A 327 22.37 2.92 -3.97
CA PHE A 327 21.10 3.59 -3.65
C PHE A 327 20.58 3.31 -2.24
N LEU A 328 20.16 4.38 -1.57
CA LEU A 328 19.38 4.32 -0.33
C LEU A 328 18.01 4.99 -0.54
N ARG A 329 17.01 4.56 0.24
CA ARG A 329 15.76 5.29 0.47
C ARG A 329 15.73 5.74 1.92
N LEU A 330 15.50 7.02 2.15
CA LEU A 330 15.53 7.67 3.45
C LEU A 330 14.17 8.30 3.75
N VAL A 331 13.46 7.78 4.75
CA VAL A 331 12.12 8.26 5.13
C VAL A 331 12.20 9.66 5.74
N VAL A 332 11.20 10.51 5.49
CA VAL A 332 11.14 11.86 6.06
C VAL A 332 10.87 11.77 7.56
N ARG A 333 11.67 12.50 8.35
CA ARG A 333 11.69 12.47 9.81
C ARG A 333 11.81 13.90 10.36
N PRO A 334 11.54 14.13 11.66
CA PRO A 334 11.72 15.44 12.28
C PRO A 334 13.14 15.98 12.15
N GLN A 335 13.29 17.31 12.16
CA GLN A 335 14.56 18.02 12.00
C GLN A 335 15.66 17.62 13.01
N THR A 336 15.30 17.07 14.16
CA THR A 336 16.25 16.49 15.14
C THR A 336 16.86 15.18 14.63
N ASP A 337 16.04 14.30 14.07
CA ASP A 337 16.46 13.04 13.46
C ASP A 337 17.25 13.30 12.17
N VAL A 338 16.80 14.24 11.33
CA VAL A 338 17.47 14.61 10.08
C VAL A 338 18.88 15.17 10.33
N ARG A 339 19.05 16.02 11.36
CA ARG A 339 20.40 16.51 11.75
C ARG A 339 21.33 15.38 12.19
N ARG A 340 20.80 14.37 12.90
CA ARG A 340 21.56 13.16 13.27
C ARG A 340 21.92 12.32 12.04
N LEU A 341 20.99 12.13 11.11
CA LEU A 341 21.22 11.44 9.83
C LEU A 341 22.34 12.11 9.03
N VAL A 342 22.26 13.42 8.82
CA VAL A 342 23.22 14.17 8.00
C VAL A 342 24.61 14.13 8.62
N SER A 343 24.74 14.33 9.94
CA SER A 343 26.01 14.23 10.67
C SER A 343 26.60 12.81 10.64
N GLY A 344 25.76 11.78 10.75
CA GLY A 344 26.20 10.39 10.62
C GLY A 344 26.65 10.05 9.21
N MET A 345 25.87 10.44 8.18
CA MET A 345 26.26 10.24 6.78
C MET A 345 27.55 10.96 6.43
N GLU A 346 27.78 12.16 6.96
CA GLU A 346 29.03 12.89 6.79
C GLU A 346 30.23 12.13 7.37
N GLN A 347 30.13 11.61 8.60
CA GLN A 347 31.20 10.83 9.23
C GLN A 347 31.42 9.46 8.55
N VAL A 348 30.34 8.81 8.09
CA VAL A 348 30.43 7.53 7.38
C VAL A 348 31.04 7.69 5.99
N LEU A 349 30.66 8.71 5.23
CA LEU A 349 31.09 8.91 3.84
C LEU A 349 32.45 9.61 3.71
N TYR A 350 32.79 10.54 4.61
CA TYR A 350 33.98 11.40 4.48
C TYR A 350 34.94 11.33 5.69
N GLY A 351 34.56 10.58 6.74
CA GLY A 351 35.33 10.49 7.99
C GLY A 351 35.18 11.72 8.89
N THR A 352 35.77 11.66 10.09
CA THR A 352 35.72 12.74 11.10
C THR A 352 36.58 13.96 10.78
N ARG A 353 37.12 14.10 9.56
CA ARG A 353 37.99 15.20 9.13
C ARG A 353 37.33 16.12 8.12
N ARG A 354 36.46 17.04 8.57
CA ARG A 354 36.37 18.35 7.90
C ARG A 354 37.59 19.19 8.27
N GLY A 355 38.72 18.83 7.65
CA GLY A 355 40.03 19.43 7.88
C GLY A 355 41.15 18.58 7.31
N ALA A 356 41.69 19.01 6.16
CA ALA A 356 42.85 18.50 5.44
C ALA A 356 42.74 17.16 4.66
N ALA A 357 42.99 17.32 3.35
CA ALA A 357 43.56 16.38 2.37
C ALA A 357 42.82 15.06 2.02
N VAL A 358 42.54 14.93 0.73
CA VAL A 358 42.20 13.67 0.03
C VAL A 358 43.40 12.70 0.14
N PRO A 359 43.21 11.44 0.59
CA PRO A 359 44.19 10.37 0.41
C PRO A 359 44.08 9.72 -0.96
N GLU A 360 45.21 9.35 -1.55
CA GLU A 360 45.29 8.67 -2.85
C GLU A 360 44.71 7.24 -2.84
N LEU A 361 44.43 6.73 -4.04
CA LEU A 361 43.95 5.37 -4.30
C LEU A 361 44.99 4.31 -3.88
N GLY A 362 44.77 3.69 -2.72
CA GLY A 362 45.54 2.55 -2.22
C GLY A 362 45.12 1.21 -2.84
N THR A 363 46.09 0.41 -3.26
CA THR A 363 45.90 -0.81 -4.05
C THR A 363 45.46 -2.05 -3.25
N GLY A 364 44.35 -2.65 -3.65
CA GLY A 364 44.16 -4.10 -3.80
C GLY A 364 44.11 -5.02 -2.56
N THR A 365 42.94 -5.61 -2.32
CA THR A 365 42.81 -7.02 -1.92
C THR A 365 41.70 -7.70 -2.72
N ASN A 366 41.91 -8.97 -3.09
CA ASN A 366 40.99 -9.69 -3.96
C ASN A 366 39.73 -10.17 -3.23
N TYR A 367 38.56 -9.66 -3.61
CA TYR A 367 37.30 -10.39 -3.51
C TYR A 367 36.49 -10.17 -4.79
N SER A 368 36.42 -11.22 -5.62
CA SER A 368 35.66 -11.17 -6.87
C SER A 368 34.19 -11.49 -6.61
N SER A 369 33.36 -10.45 -6.50
CA SER A 369 31.96 -10.55 -6.90
C SER A 369 31.85 -10.07 -8.36
N GLY A 370 31.11 -10.81 -9.19
CA GLY A 370 31.14 -10.69 -10.65
C GLY A 370 30.46 -9.46 -11.26
N THR A 371 30.49 -8.31 -10.59
CA THR A 371 29.70 -7.11 -10.96
C THR A 371 30.49 -6.07 -11.77
N ALA A 372 31.83 -6.14 -11.78
CA ALA A 372 32.74 -5.16 -12.41
C ALA A 372 32.69 -5.06 -13.96
N ALA A 373 31.79 -5.83 -14.60
CA ALA A 373 31.46 -5.71 -16.02
C ALA A 373 30.25 -4.77 -16.26
N VAL A 374 29.38 -4.58 -15.27
CA VAL A 374 28.17 -3.74 -15.39
C VAL A 374 28.49 -2.27 -15.18
N ASP A 375 29.30 -1.92 -14.16
CA ASP A 375 29.69 -0.52 -13.89
C ASP A 375 30.40 0.16 -15.08
N ARG A 376 31.17 -0.59 -15.87
CA ARG A 376 31.87 -0.05 -17.05
C ARG A 376 30.95 0.32 -18.21
N LEU A 377 29.70 -0.13 -18.22
CA LEU A 377 28.73 0.19 -19.28
C LEU A 377 27.82 1.37 -18.92
N VAL A 378 27.75 1.77 -17.64
CA VAL A 378 26.82 2.80 -17.14
C VAL A 378 27.49 4.18 -16.97
N GLY A 379 28.83 4.23 -16.85
CA GLY A 379 29.57 5.47 -16.55
C GLY A 379 29.61 6.56 -17.64
N ALA A 380 28.92 6.39 -18.78
CA ALA A 380 29.05 7.27 -19.95
C ALA A 380 27.97 8.36 -20.09
N THR A 381 26.88 8.32 -19.31
CA THR A 381 25.76 9.29 -19.42
C THR A 381 25.20 9.68 -18.05
N ASN A 382 25.96 10.48 -17.29
CA ASN A 382 25.55 10.98 -15.97
C ASN A 382 24.59 12.18 -16.11
N GLY A 383 23.37 12.05 -15.61
CA GLY A 383 22.38 13.13 -15.51
C GLY A 383 22.57 14.03 -14.28
N ALA A 384 22.23 15.31 -14.41
CA ALA A 384 22.28 16.28 -13.32
C ALA A 384 20.99 16.23 -12.46
N GLY A 385 21.08 15.66 -11.26
CA GLY A 385 20.09 15.91 -10.21
C GLY A 385 20.23 17.32 -9.64
N MET A 386 19.13 17.91 -9.13
CA MET A 386 18.94 19.34 -8.77
C MET A 386 20.21 20.19 -8.57
N GLN A 387 20.79 20.63 -9.69
CA GLN A 387 21.75 21.72 -9.78
C GLN A 387 21.32 22.56 -10.99
N ASN A 388 21.01 23.84 -10.75
CA ASN A 388 20.52 24.83 -11.71
C ASN A 388 19.11 24.60 -12.30
N LEU A 389 18.09 25.04 -11.56
CA LEU A 389 16.84 25.55 -12.15
C LEU A 389 16.64 27.03 -11.76
N ALA A 390 17.47 27.88 -12.36
CA ALA A 390 17.27 29.32 -12.43
C ALA A 390 17.80 29.81 -13.78
N ALA A 391 17.04 30.68 -14.44
CA ALA A 391 17.30 31.29 -15.75
C ALA A 391 17.34 30.32 -16.97
N GLN A 392 16.18 30.13 -17.61
CA GLN A 392 16.02 30.36 -19.06
C GLN A 392 14.54 30.35 -19.47
N ALA A 393 13.90 31.52 -19.33
CA ALA A 393 12.72 31.87 -20.09
C ALA A 393 13.09 33.10 -20.93
N LEU A 394 13.18 32.93 -22.25
CA LEU A 394 13.08 33.93 -23.35
C LEU A 394 13.79 33.41 -24.62
N GLY A 395 13.09 33.42 -25.76
CA GLY A 395 13.71 33.55 -27.09
C GLY A 395 13.67 32.35 -28.05
N THR A 396 12.80 32.43 -29.07
CA THR A 396 13.00 32.03 -30.49
C THR A 396 13.71 30.69 -30.84
N GLY A 397 13.19 29.78 -31.67
CA GLY A 397 12.14 29.89 -32.69
C GLY A 397 12.71 30.08 -34.11
N THR A 398 13.01 28.98 -34.82
CA THR A 398 13.09 28.89 -36.31
C THR A 398 13.22 27.42 -36.75
N SER A 399 12.96 27.13 -38.03
CA SER A 399 12.71 25.81 -38.60
C SER A 399 13.58 25.50 -39.83
N GLY A 400 13.76 24.21 -40.18
CA GLY A 400 13.89 23.83 -41.60
C GLY A 400 14.80 22.64 -42.01
N VAL A 401 14.14 21.55 -42.46
CA VAL A 401 14.42 20.77 -43.71
C VAL A 401 15.75 20.00 -43.91
N GLY A 402 15.65 18.72 -44.31
CA GLY A 402 16.61 18.08 -45.23
C GLY A 402 16.81 16.55 -45.12
N ILE A 403 16.24 15.76 -46.05
CA ILE A 403 16.61 14.34 -46.33
C ILE A 403 17.32 14.29 -47.70
N PRO A 404 18.15 13.27 -48.02
CA PRO A 404 17.68 12.27 -49.00
C PRO A 404 18.17 10.81 -48.79
N MET A 405 17.48 9.87 -49.46
CA MET A 405 17.79 8.42 -49.59
C MET A 405 18.63 8.12 -50.87
N PRO A 406 19.12 6.88 -51.07
CA PRO A 406 18.49 6.00 -52.08
C PRO A 406 18.40 4.49 -51.73
N VAL A 407 17.93 3.67 -52.69
CA VAL A 407 17.40 2.26 -52.59
C VAL A 407 18.06 1.35 -53.66
N PRO A 408 17.55 0.14 -54.08
CA PRO A 408 17.14 -1.11 -53.40
C PRO A 408 17.85 -2.38 -53.98
N MET A 409 17.53 -3.62 -53.51
CA MET A 409 17.64 -4.84 -54.37
C MET A 409 16.77 -6.07 -53.97
N GLN A 410 15.83 -6.44 -54.88
CA GLN A 410 15.37 -7.77 -55.36
C GLN A 410 14.95 -8.97 -54.45
N VAL A 411 14.24 -9.93 -55.07
CA VAL A 411 13.30 -10.96 -54.54
C VAL A 411 12.96 -11.98 -55.69
N PRO A 412 12.13 -13.08 -55.60
CA PRO A 412 11.38 -13.73 -54.49
C PRO A 412 11.33 -15.32 -54.49
N MET A 413 10.45 -15.93 -53.66
CA MET A 413 9.65 -17.19 -53.85
C MET A 413 10.30 -18.60 -53.73
N PRO A 414 9.53 -19.71 -53.53
CA PRO A 414 8.09 -19.89 -53.22
C PRO A 414 7.73 -20.85 -52.02
N VAL A 415 6.42 -21.07 -51.80
CA VAL A 415 5.75 -21.96 -50.80
C VAL A 415 5.51 -23.39 -51.34
N PRO A 416 5.07 -24.38 -50.51
CA PRO A 416 3.71 -24.95 -50.75
C PRO A 416 2.93 -25.39 -49.48
N ALA A 417 1.69 -25.88 -49.68
CA ALA A 417 0.76 -26.44 -48.68
C ALA A 417 -0.04 -27.63 -49.32
N ALA A 418 -0.96 -28.39 -48.69
CA ALA A 418 -1.62 -28.31 -47.37
C ALA A 418 -2.13 -29.73 -46.94
N ALA A 419 -2.78 -29.88 -45.77
CA ALA A 419 -3.50 -31.12 -45.40
C ALA A 419 -4.74 -30.87 -44.51
N GLN A 420 -5.78 -31.72 -44.62
CA GLN A 420 -7.11 -31.57 -43.99
C GLN A 420 -7.60 -32.88 -43.31
N MET A 421 -8.36 -32.73 -42.22
CA MET A 421 -9.49 -33.60 -41.75
C MET A 421 -9.18 -35.06 -41.30
N PRO A 422 -9.89 -35.64 -40.30
CA PRO A 422 -11.35 -35.91 -40.34
C PRO A 422 -12.15 -35.60 -39.03
N MET A 423 -13.44 -35.96 -39.02
CA MET A 423 -14.49 -35.46 -38.11
C MET A 423 -15.00 -36.43 -37.01
N GLN A 424 -15.50 -35.81 -35.92
CA GLN A 424 -16.71 -36.18 -35.12
C GLN A 424 -16.67 -37.45 -34.21
N PRO A 425 -17.49 -37.55 -33.12
CA PRO A 425 -18.91 -37.13 -32.99
C PRO A 425 -19.33 -36.23 -31.81
N GLN A 426 -20.55 -35.67 -31.90
CA GLN A 426 -21.27 -34.93 -30.85
C GLN A 426 -22.16 -35.86 -29.99
N PRO A 427 -22.57 -35.38 -28.79
CA PRO A 427 -23.88 -35.73 -28.23
C PRO A 427 -24.72 -34.53 -27.73
N VAL A 428 -25.99 -34.52 -28.19
CA VAL A 428 -27.24 -34.02 -27.54
C VAL A 428 -27.35 -32.55 -27.06
N PRO A 429 -28.36 -31.78 -27.55
CA PRO A 429 -28.67 -30.45 -27.02
C PRO A 429 -29.52 -30.50 -25.73
N MET A 430 -29.19 -29.68 -24.74
CA MET A 430 -30.09 -29.38 -23.61
C MET A 430 -31.21 -28.42 -24.04
N GLN A 431 -32.40 -28.60 -23.47
CA GLN A 431 -33.55 -27.72 -23.71
C GLN A 431 -33.30 -26.32 -23.13
N VAL A 432 -33.55 -25.30 -23.95
CA VAL A 432 -33.54 -23.89 -23.52
C VAL A 432 -34.92 -23.53 -22.96
N PRO A 433 -35.06 -23.01 -21.73
CA PRO A 433 -36.33 -22.51 -21.22
C PRO A 433 -36.80 -21.29 -22.03
N GLN A 434 -38.08 -21.20 -22.35
CA GLN A 434 -38.65 -20.03 -23.02
C GLN A 434 -38.60 -18.80 -22.09
N PRO A 435 -38.27 -17.60 -22.61
CA PRO A 435 -38.32 -16.38 -21.82
C PRO A 435 -39.77 -15.99 -21.49
N GLN A 436 -40.02 -15.63 -20.23
CA GLN A 436 -41.28 -15.04 -19.81
C GLN A 436 -41.45 -13.62 -20.41
N PRO A 437 -42.69 -13.17 -20.70
CA PRO A 437 -42.92 -11.86 -21.29
C PRO A 437 -42.54 -10.71 -20.34
N VAL A 438 -41.75 -9.78 -20.84
CA VAL A 438 -41.34 -8.56 -20.14
C VAL A 438 -42.54 -7.59 -20.03
N PRO A 439 -42.83 -7.00 -18.86
CA PRO A 439 -43.85 -5.96 -18.74
C PRO A 439 -43.44 -4.70 -19.51
N GLN A 440 -44.36 -4.10 -20.26
CA GLN A 440 -44.11 -2.85 -20.99
C GLN A 440 -43.86 -1.68 -20.01
N PRO A 441 -42.91 -0.77 -20.30
CA PRO A 441 -42.67 0.41 -19.47
C PRO A 441 -43.84 1.40 -19.57
N GLN A 442 -44.32 1.87 -18.43
CA GLN A 442 -45.32 2.94 -18.34
C GLN A 442 -44.71 4.28 -18.81
N GLN A 443 -45.51 5.09 -19.52
CA GLN A 443 -45.10 6.42 -19.94
C GLN A 443 -44.91 7.36 -18.73
N PRO A 444 -43.86 8.20 -18.69
CA PRO A 444 -43.67 9.15 -17.60
C PRO A 444 -44.70 10.28 -17.66
N GLN A 445 -45.34 10.57 -16.53
CA GLN A 445 -46.14 11.79 -16.36
C GLN A 445 -45.23 13.02 -16.24
N PRO A 446 -45.64 14.19 -16.76
CA PRO A 446 -44.83 15.40 -16.71
C PRO A 446 -44.74 15.97 -15.29
N GLN A 447 -43.52 16.23 -14.82
CA GLN A 447 -43.27 16.99 -13.59
C GLN A 447 -43.49 18.50 -13.83
N PRO A 448 -44.07 19.25 -12.87
CA PRO A 448 -44.15 20.70 -12.95
C PRO A 448 -42.77 21.35 -12.78
N GLN A 449 -42.52 22.39 -13.58
CA GLN A 449 -41.27 23.15 -13.58
C GLN A 449 -41.17 24.02 -12.32
N PHE A 450 -39.96 24.13 -11.75
CA PHE A 450 -39.61 25.13 -10.74
C PHE A 450 -38.64 26.15 -11.33
N GLU A 451 -39.04 27.43 -11.33
CA GLU A 451 -38.14 28.56 -11.64
C GLU A 451 -37.32 28.97 -10.41
N PRO A 452 -36.08 29.47 -10.59
CA PRO A 452 -35.21 29.84 -9.47
C PRO A 452 -35.51 31.25 -8.95
N MET A 453 -35.84 31.38 -7.66
CA MET A 453 -35.86 32.68 -6.97
C MET A 453 -34.50 33.02 -6.34
N VAL A 454 -34.02 34.21 -6.63
CA VAL A 454 -32.84 34.84 -6.00
C VAL A 454 -33.34 35.76 -4.87
N ALA A 455 -32.82 35.62 -3.64
CA ALA A 455 -32.88 36.70 -2.65
C ALA A 455 -31.80 36.58 -1.55
N ALA A 456 -31.19 37.72 -1.26
CA ALA A 456 -30.11 37.94 -0.31
C ALA A 456 -30.46 37.70 1.17
N ALA A 457 -29.40 37.54 1.98
CA ALA A 457 -29.48 37.47 3.43
C ALA A 457 -29.86 38.83 4.07
N GLN A 458 -30.66 38.78 5.15
CA GLN A 458 -30.66 39.79 6.19
C GLN A 458 -30.77 39.15 7.58
N VAL A 459 -29.97 39.65 8.52
CA VAL A 459 -29.93 39.23 9.92
C VAL A 459 -30.81 40.16 10.74
N GLN A 460 -31.73 39.63 11.55
CA GLN A 460 -32.36 40.35 12.65
C GLN A 460 -32.41 39.48 13.91
N GLN A 461 -32.17 40.10 15.06
CA GLN A 461 -32.14 39.50 16.38
C GLN A 461 -33.41 39.82 17.19
N MET A 462 -33.53 39.14 18.34
CA MET A 462 -34.42 39.39 19.51
C MET A 462 -35.76 38.65 19.54
N PRO A 463 -36.32 38.37 20.75
CA PRO A 463 -35.68 38.21 22.07
C PRO A 463 -36.05 36.91 22.80
N MET A 464 -35.42 36.62 23.93
CA MET A 464 -35.86 35.56 24.85
C MET A 464 -37.22 35.87 25.49
N GLN A 465 -38.07 34.86 25.65
CA GLN A 465 -39.19 34.87 26.60
C GLN A 465 -39.20 33.62 27.48
N MET A 466 -39.62 33.83 28.73
CA MET A 466 -39.64 32.83 29.80
C MET A 466 -40.91 31.96 29.78
N SER A 467 -40.69 30.67 30.06
CA SER A 467 -41.58 29.74 30.78
C SER A 467 -43.09 29.75 30.52
N GLN A 468 -43.58 28.65 29.94
CA GLN A 468 -44.83 28.02 30.38
C GLN A 468 -44.58 26.52 30.63
N GLN A 469 -45.16 26.01 31.72
CA GLN A 469 -45.05 24.60 32.12
C GLN A 469 -46.03 23.74 31.32
N MET A 470 -45.60 22.55 30.90
CA MET A 470 -46.50 21.47 30.46
C MET A 470 -46.49 20.31 31.48
N PRO A 471 -47.62 19.59 31.65
CA PRO A 471 -47.79 18.62 32.73
C PRO A 471 -47.00 17.32 32.52
N GLN A 472 -46.63 16.68 33.64
CA GLN A 472 -45.93 15.40 33.67
C GLN A 472 -46.75 14.28 33.03
N GLN A 473 -46.15 13.53 32.09
CA GLN A 473 -46.68 12.25 31.63
C GLN A 473 -46.17 11.12 32.53
N GLN A 474 -47.07 10.21 32.91
CA GLN A 474 -46.72 9.02 33.69
C GLN A 474 -45.96 8.01 32.83
N PRO A 475 -44.98 7.27 33.38
CA PRO A 475 -44.27 6.24 32.65
C PRO A 475 -45.17 5.02 32.41
N TYR A 476 -45.41 4.69 31.14
CA TYR A 476 -46.02 3.41 30.75
C TYR A 476 -45.08 2.27 31.14
N GLY A 477 -45.60 1.30 31.89
CA GLY A 477 -44.84 0.12 32.32
C GLY A 477 -44.48 -0.79 31.14
N VAL A 478 -43.20 -1.13 31.02
CA VAL A 478 -42.70 -2.14 30.08
C VAL A 478 -42.94 -3.52 30.68
N PRO A 479 -43.68 -4.44 30.02
CA PRO A 479 -43.83 -5.81 30.51
C PRO A 479 -42.50 -6.56 30.39
N ALA A 480 -42.16 -7.34 31.42
CA ALA A 480 -40.92 -8.13 31.43
C ALA A 480 -40.91 -9.20 30.32
N PRO A 481 -39.75 -9.49 29.71
CA PRO A 481 -39.64 -10.55 28.71
C PRO A 481 -39.86 -11.93 29.33
N ALA A 482 -40.62 -12.78 28.63
CA ALA A 482 -40.81 -14.17 29.02
C ALA A 482 -39.48 -14.97 28.95
N PRO A 483 -39.27 -15.96 29.83
CA PRO A 483 -38.05 -16.75 29.84
C PRO A 483 -37.90 -17.56 28.54
N ALA A 484 -36.67 -17.58 27.99
CA ALA A 484 -36.35 -18.37 26.81
C ALA A 484 -36.48 -19.88 27.11
N PRO A 485 -36.98 -20.70 26.16
CA PRO A 485 -37.08 -22.13 26.33
C PRO A 485 -35.69 -22.79 26.40
N MET A 486 -35.51 -23.71 27.35
CA MET A 486 -34.29 -24.52 27.46
C MET A 486 -34.12 -25.40 26.20
N PRO A 487 -32.88 -25.60 25.70
CA PRO A 487 -32.64 -26.57 24.64
C PRO A 487 -32.89 -28.00 25.16
N PRO A 488 -33.49 -28.90 24.36
CA PRO A 488 -33.71 -30.28 24.78
C PRO A 488 -32.38 -31.02 24.92
N GLN A 489 -32.17 -31.67 26.07
CA GLN A 489 -31.10 -32.65 26.22
C GLN A 489 -31.51 -33.96 25.52
N GLY A 490 -30.80 -34.31 24.45
CA GLY A 490 -30.95 -35.58 23.73
C GLY A 490 -29.57 -36.06 23.25
N PRO A 491 -29.34 -37.38 23.16
CA PRO A 491 -28.01 -37.93 22.88
C PRO A 491 -27.58 -37.69 21.42
N THR A 492 -26.31 -37.37 21.24
CA THR A 492 -25.66 -37.22 19.93
C THR A 492 -25.69 -38.53 19.13
N PRO A 493 -26.15 -38.56 17.86
CA PRO A 493 -26.11 -39.76 17.04
C PRO A 493 -24.68 -40.16 16.65
N THR A 494 -24.40 -41.46 16.65
CA THR A 494 -23.18 -42.07 16.11
C THR A 494 -23.24 -42.15 14.58
N GLY A 495 -22.08 -41.97 13.91
CA GLY A 495 -21.99 -41.95 12.44
C GLY A 495 -21.14 -43.08 11.83
N VAL A 496 -21.31 -43.30 10.52
CA VAL A 496 -20.40 -44.07 9.62
C VAL A 496 -20.56 -43.52 8.17
N PRO A 497 -19.71 -43.86 7.18
CA PRO A 497 -18.55 -43.04 6.79
C PRO A 497 -18.62 -42.46 5.35
N ALA A 498 -17.67 -41.58 5.02
CA ALA A 498 -17.33 -41.24 3.63
C ALA A 498 -15.92 -41.77 3.27
N ARG A 499 -15.72 -42.10 1.98
CA ARG A 499 -14.52 -42.76 1.44
C ARG A 499 -13.20 -41.99 1.64
N ASN A 500 -12.10 -42.73 1.57
CA ASN A 500 -10.69 -42.26 1.54
C ASN A 500 -10.22 -41.61 2.84
N GLY A 501 -10.29 -42.37 3.94
CA GLY A 501 -9.96 -41.89 5.28
C GLY A 501 -8.50 -41.44 5.45
N LEU A 502 -8.34 -40.14 5.69
CA LEU A 502 -7.35 -39.55 6.60
C LEU A 502 -8.06 -38.42 7.35
N THR A 503 -7.78 -38.25 8.64
CA THR A 503 -8.29 -37.11 9.42
C THR A 503 -7.29 -35.96 9.46
N ALA A 504 -7.73 -34.75 9.83
CA ALA A 504 -6.91 -33.53 9.84
C ALA A 504 -5.68 -33.58 10.78
N ALA A 505 -5.51 -34.63 11.57
CA ALA A 505 -4.30 -34.90 12.36
C ALA A 505 -3.16 -35.58 11.57
N GLN A 506 -3.43 -36.11 10.36
CA GLN A 506 -2.52 -37.00 9.63
C GLN A 506 -1.76 -36.34 8.46
N VAL A 507 -1.91 -35.01 8.26
CA VAL A 507 -1.17 -34.26 7.22
C VAL A 507 -0.21 -33.26 7.86
N ARG A 508 0.79 -33.77 8.58
CA ARG A 508 2.01 -33.02 8.92
C ARG A 508 3.24 -33.92 8.86
N GLY A 509 4.03 -33.74 7.79
CA GLY A 509 5.40 -34.25 7.67
C GLY A 509 5.62 -35.33 6.61
N ALA A 510 5.93 -34.92 5.36
CA ALA A 510 6.65 -35.77 4.39
C ALA A 510 7.22 -34.99 3.18
N THR A 511 8.38 -34.34 3.34
CA THR A 511 9.44 -34.06 2.33
C THR A 511 10.61 -33.44 3.12
N SER A 512 11.89 -33.82 3.03
CA SER A 512 12.61 -34.63 2.03
C SER A 512 13.85 -35.31 2.67
N PRO A 513 14.63 -36.14 1.96
CA PRO A 513 15.59 -37.06 2.58
C PRO A 513 16.99 -36.46 2.79
N ASN A 514 17.55 -36.66 3.99
CA ASN A 514 18.92 -37.14 4.24
C ASN A 514 19.13 -37.31 5.75
N GLY A 515 19.83 -38.36 6.16
CA GLY A 515 19.88 -38.78 7.56
C GLY A 515 21.02 -38.15 8.38
N MET A 516 20.74 -37.88 9.65
CA MET A 516 21.68 -38.06 10.76
C MET A 516 20.91 -38.32 12.07
N GLN A 517 21.59 -38.87 13.08
CA GLN A 517 21.01 -39.70 14.12
C GLN A 517 20.58 -38.96 15.41
N ASN A 518 19.72 -39.63 16.20
CA ASN A 518 19.51 -39.46 17.65
C ASN A 518 19.06 -38.09 18.19
N LEU A 519 17.74 -37.90 18.32
CA LEU A 519 17.12 -37.29 19.51
C LEU A 519 15.77 -37.96 19.82
N ALA A 520 15.49 -38.23 21.09
CA ALA A 520 14.24 -38.82 21.55
C ALA A 520 13.09 -37.77 21.58
N PRO A 521 11.82 -38.17 21.35
CA PRO A 521 10.71 -37.22 21.33
C PRO A 521 10.35 -36.73 22.74
N ALA A 522 10.55 -35.44 23.00
CA ALA A 522 9.97 -34.77 24.16
C ALA A 522 8.45 -34.57 23.96
N PRO A 523 7.62 -34.77 24.99
CA PRO A 523 6.19 -34.51 24.90
C PRO A 523 5.92 -33.01 24.77
N ALA A 524 4.91 -32.65 23.97
CA ALA A 524 4.49 -31.26 23.82
C ALA A 524 3.92 -30.73 25.15
N THR A 525 4.52 -29.68 25.69
CA THR A 525 4.01 -28.99 26.88
C THR A 525 2.76 -28.19 26.52
N GLY A 526 1.60 -28.77 26.81
CA GLY A 526 0.33 -28.04 26.86
C GLY A 526 0.35 -26.95 27.93
N TRP A 527 -0.61 -26.03 27.85
CA TRP A 527 -0.82 -25.02 28.89
C TRP A 527 -1.02 -25.71 30.25
N PRO A 528 -0.35 -25.26 31.33
CA PRO A 528 -0.44 -25.92 32.63
C PRO A 528 -1.85 -25.80 33.19
N ASN A 529 -2.53 -26.95 33.35
CA ASN A 529 -3.81 -27.02 34.05
C ASN A 529 -3.64 -26.53 35.50
N ALA A 530 -4.52 -25.62 35.92
CA ALA A 530 -4.55 -25.08 37.28
C ALA A 530 -5.07 -26.12 38.28
N GLN A 531 -4.22 -27.05 38.70
CA GLN A 531 -4.52 -28.05 39.74
C GLN A 531 -3.28 -28.50 40.53
N ALA A 532 -2.54 -27.54 41.10
CA ALA A 532 -1.61 -27.78 42.21
C ALA A 532 -1.39 -26.48 43.01
N GLN A 533 -1.06 -26.63 44.30
CA GLN A 533 -0.67 -25.55 45.22
C GLN A 533 -1.76 -24.52 45.56
N ALA A 534 -2.71 -24.97 46.40
CA ALA A 534 -3.31 -24.06 47.36
C ALA A 534 -2.26 -23.64 48.40
N GLN A 535 -1.89 -22.35 48.43
CA GLN A 535 -1.36 -21.71 49.64
C GLN A 535 -1.51 -20.17 49.57
N SER A 536 -2.31 -19.65 50.50
CA SER A 536 -2.36 -18.26 51.00
C SER A 536 -2.18 -17.09 50.02
N TRP A 537 -3.31 -16.46 49.65
CA TRP A 537 -3.39 -15.00 49.51
C TRP A 537 -4.27 -14.43 50.65
N PRO A 538 -3.98 -13.24 51.19
CA PRO A 538 -4.69 -12.71 52.36
C PRO A 538 -6.10 -12.21 52.01
N ASN A 539 -7.08 -12.59 52.82
CA ASN A 539 -8.47 -12.13 52.69
C ASN A 539 -8.61 -10.64 52.99
N ALA A 540 -9.33 -9.92 52.13
CA ALA A 540 -9.74 -8.54 52.34
C ALA A 540 -11.21 -8.32 51.92
N ALA A 541 -12.16 -8.85 52.69
CA ALA A 541 -13.55 -8.38 52.79
C ALA A 541 -14.23 -9.07 53.97
N GLY A 542 -14.86 -8.32 54.88
CA GLY A 542 -15.44 -8.88 56.11
C GLY A 542 -16.18 -7.87 57.00
N MET A 543 -16.99 -6.99 56.43
CA MET A 543 -18.07 -6.32 57.18
C MET A 543 -19.35 -7.16 57.06
N GLY A 544 -19.98 -7.47 58.20
CA GLY A 544 -21.26 -8.19 58.24
C GLY A 544 -21.51 -8.83 59.60
N GLN A 545 -22.38 -8.23 60.41
CA GLN A 545 -22.76 -8.73 61.74
C GLN A 545 -23.76 -9.89 61.66
N ALA A 546 -23.79 -10.73 62.72
CA ALA A 546 -24.97 -11.08 63.54
C ALA A 546 -24.93 -12.55 64.01
N GLY A 547 -25.18 -12.80 65.30
CA GLY A 547 -25.20 -14.12 65.93
C GLY A 547 -24.59 -14.10 67.32
#